data_AF-A0AAN9QT32-F1
#
_entry.id   AF-A0AAN9QT32-F1
#
_cell.length_a   1.000
_cell.length_b   1.000
_cell.length_c   1.000
_cell.angle_alpha   90.00
_cell.angle_beta   90.00
_cell.angle_gamma   90.00
#
_symmetry.space_group_name_H-M   'P 1'
#
loop_
_entity.id
_entity.type
_entity.pdbx_description
1 polymer ?
#
loop_
_entity_poly.entity_id
_entity_poly.type
_entity_poly.pdbx_seq_one_letter_code
_entity_poly.pdbx_strand_id
1 'polypeptide(L)'
;MFAKKVNPFAKKRSQNGVVSSTPSSNVKKLWRLPHVFAKMLELPFPSDADVLIEETPQFYRFVASCNMLNANAGGVRAHAIEILPGITKIVIKRMHGGDLTVEGQHHHHHHHHPRSGLDLWRFRLPPWTQPEMVTAVCSGGKLVVTVPKCRGN
;
A
#
# COMPACT_ATOMS: atom_id res chain seq x y z
N MET A 1 48.53 5.76 33.14
CA MET A 1 49.06 6.08 31.79
C MET A 1 49.72 4.79 31.27
N PHE A 2 49.42 4.14 30.15
CA PHE A 2 48.81 4.53 28.88
C PHE A 2 47.99 3.36 28.29
N ALA A 3 46.93 3.71 27.55
CA ALA A 3 46.04 2.78 26.86
C ALA A 3 46.76 2.06 25.70
N LYS A 4 46.45 0.77 25.51
CA LYS A 4 46.84 0.00 24.33
C LYS A 4 46.01 0.45 23.13
N LYS A 5 46.68 1.08 22.17
CA LYS A 5 46.16 1.52 20.87
C LYS A 5 46.00 0.29 19.96
N VAL A 6 44.76 0.03 19.54
CA VAL A 6 44.39 -1.05 18.61
C VAL A 6 44.81 -0.69 17.19
N ASN A 7 45.28 -1.71 16.47
CA ASN A 7 45.85 -1.69 15.13
C ASN A 7 44.84 -1.19 14.06
N PRO A 8 45.30 -0.52 12.98
CA PRO A 8 44.43 0.08 11.97
C PRO A 8 43.83 -0.97 11.03
N PHE A 9 42.50 -1.01 10.95
CA PHE A 9 41.79 -1.78 9.93
C PHE A 9 41.96 -1.11 8.56
N ALA A 10 42.65 -1.80 7.65
CA ALA A 10 42.93 -1.34 6.29
C ALA A 10 41.63 -1.07 5.51
N LYS A 11 41.39 0.21 5.19
CA LYS A 11 40.30 0.64 4.30
C LYS A 11 40.75 0.43 2.84
N LYS A 12 40.43 -0.72 2.25
CA LYS A 12 40.63 -0.98 0.82
C LYS A 12 39.64 -0.14 0.01
N ARG A 13 40.08 1.04 -0.42
CA ARG A 13 39.40 1.95 -1.36
C ARG A 13 39.47 1.34 -2.76
N SER A 14 38.38 0.75 -3.25
CA SER A 14 38.29 0.33 -4.66
C SER A 14 38.00 1.56 -5.52
N GLN A 15 39.01 2.03 -6.25
CA GLN A 15 38.88 3.05 -7.29
C GLN A 15 38.64 2.34 -8.62
N ASN A 16 37.39 2.34 -9.09
CA ASN A 16 37.12 2.10 -10.51
C ASN A 16 36.80 3.45 -11.15
N GLY A 17 37.86 4.17 -11.50
CA GLY A 17 37.81 5.25 -12.45
C GLY A 17 38.05 4.70 -13.85
N VAL A 18 37.02 4.63 -14.68
CA VAL A 18 37.15 4.73 -16.13
C VAL A 18 36.00 5.61 -16.59
N VAL A 19 36.33 6.87 -16.86
CA VAL A 19 35.49 7.77 -17.63
C VAL A 19 35.76 7.43 -19.10
N SER A 20 34.80 6.81 -19.77
CA SER A 20 34.71 6.84 -21.23
C SER A 20 33.48 7.63 -21.62
N SER A 21 33.70 8.88 -22.01
CA SER A 21 32.71 9.70 -22.70
C SER A 21 33.01 9.63 -24.20
N THR A 22 32.05 9.17 -25.00
CA THR A 22 31.70 9.58 -26.40
C THR A 22 30.89 8.46 -27.08
N PRO A 23 30.12 8.73 -28.16
CA PRO A 23 28.78 9.32 -28.13
C PRO A 23 27.75 8.39 -28.83
N SER A 24 26.51 8.87 -29.01
CA SER A 24 25.50 8.27 -29.90
C SER A 24 24.84 6.97 -29.46
N SER A 25 23.72 7.11 -28.77
CA SER A 25 22.47 6.58 -29.32
C SER A 25 21.34 7.46 -28.82
N ASN A 26 20.30 7.66 -29.63
CA ASN A 26 19.01 8.14 -29.16
C ASN A 26 18.47 7.07 -28.19
N VAL A 27 19.01 7.05 -26.96
CA VAL A 27 18.43 6.29 -25.87
C VAL A 27 17.12 6.98 -25.57
N LYS A 28 16.04 6.44 -26.16
CA LYS A 28 14.70 6.66 -25.62
C LYS A 28 14.85 6.34 -24.14
N LYS A 29 14.92 7.38 -23.31
CA LYS A 29 15.04 7.22 -21.86
C LYS A 29 13.78 6.48 -21.47
N LEU A 30 13.89 5.17 -21.33
CA LEU A 30 12.83 4.35 -20.80
C LEU A 30 12.64 4.88 -19.38
N TRP A 31 11.57 5.66 -19.21
CA TRP A 31 11.12 6.06 -17.90
C TRP A 31 10.90 4.76 -17.15
N ARG A 32 11.73 4.49 -16.14
CA ARG A 32 11.53 3.35 -15.26
C ARG A 32 10.15 3.56 -14.68
N LEU A 33 9.19 2.74 -15.12
CA LEU A 33 7.88 2.76 -14.53
C LEU A 33 8.08 2.53 -13.02
N PRO A 34 7.44 3.33 -12.16
CA PRO A 34 7.40 3.02 -10.75
C PRO A 34 6.96 1.56 -10.66
N HIS A 35 7.70 0.72 -9.92
CA HIS A 35 7.33 -0.67 -9.80
C HIS A 35 5.89 -0.74 -9.29
N VAL A 36 4.96 -1.12 -10.17
CA VAL A 36 3.54 -1.19 -9.83
C VAL A 36 3.28 -2.59 -9.32
N PHE A 37 2.69 -2.66 -8.13
CA PHE A 37 2.34 -3.92 -7.51
C PHE A 37 1.10 -4.45 -8.19
N ALA A 38 1.15 -5.70 -8.64
CA ALA A 38 0.02 -6.35 -9.29
C ALA A 38 -1.22 -6.43 -8.38
N LYS A 39 -1.03 -6.50 -7.05
CA LYS A 39 -2.12 -6.60 -6.08
C LYS A 39 -1.87 -5.69 -4.88
N MET A 40 -2.89 -4.98 -4.44
CA MET A 40 -2.77 -4.04 -3.32
C MET A 40 -4.10 -3.84 -2.60
N LEU A 41 -4.04 -3.71 -1.29
CA LEU A 41 -5.14 -3.25 -0.45
C LEU A 41 -4.99 -1.76 -0.17
N GLU A 42 -6.07 -1.01 -0.30
CA GLU A 42 -6.18 0.37 0.18
C GLU A 42 -7.34 0.47 1.17
N LEU A 43 -7.03 0.96 2.37
CA LEU A 43 -8.02 1.17 3.42
C LEU A 43 -8.37 2.66 3.53
N PRO A 44 -9.61 2.99 3.91
CA PRO A 44 -10.06 4.37 4.08
C PRO A 44 -9.56 4.96 5.41
N PHE A 45 -8.26 4.87 5.64
CA PHE A 45 -7.58 5.41 6.82
C PHE A 45 -6.39 6.26 6.38
N PRO A 46 -5.97 7.23 7.21
CA PRO A 46 -4.67 7.86 7.07
C PRO A 46 -3.53 6.84 6.99
N SER A 47 -2.47 7.14 6.26
CA SER A 47 -1.33 6.24 6.03
C SER A 47 -0.60 5.84 7.31
N ASP A 48 -0.68 6.66 8.35
CA ASP A 48 -0.10 6.46 9.67
C ASP A 48 -1.05 5.77 10.65
N ALA A 49 -2.25 5.37 10.21
CA ALA A 49 -3.20 4.66 11.06
C ALA A 49 -2.67 3.30 11.53
N ASP A 50 -2.96 2.98 12.79
CA ASP A 50 -2.64 1.71 13.40
C ASP A 50 -3.53 0.59 12.84
N VAL A 51 -2.97 -0.19 11.92
CA VAL A 51 -3.61 -1.38 11.33
C VAL A 51 -2.83 -2.61 11.76
N LEU A 52 -3.46 -3.48 12.53
CA LEU A 52 -2.92 -4.79 12.87
C LEU A 52 -3.00 -5.70 11.65
N ILE A 53 -1.88 -6.31 11.30
CA ILE A 53 -1.77 -7.26 10.19
C ILE A 53 -1.48 -8.64 10.77
N GLU A 54 -2.37 -9.58 10.50
CA GLU A 54 -2.18 -11.00 10.80
C GLU A 54 -2.01 -11.78 9.50
N GLU A 55 -0.95 -12.57 9.45
CA GLU A 55 -0.66 -13.45 8.33
C GLU A 55 -0.78 -14.91 8.77
N THR A 56 -1.58 -15.67 8.03
CA THR A 56 -1.66 -17.14 8.13
C THR A 56 -1.30 -17.77 6.79
N PRO A 57 -1.05 -19.08 6.72
CA PRO A 57 -0.90 -19.77 5.44
C PRO A 57 -2.11 -19.60 4.51
N GLN A 58 -3.30 -19.33 5.07
CA GLN A 58 -4.56 -19.27 4.33
C GLN A 58 -4.99 -17.85 3.95
N PHE A 59 -4.60 -16.82 4.69
CA PHE A 59 -5.06 -15.45 4.44
C PHE A 59 -4.13 -14.38 5.04
N TYR A 60 -4.36 -13.14 4.61
CA TYR A 60 -4.02 -11.93 5.36
C TYR A 60 -5.27 -11.35 6.01
N ARG A 61 -5.17 -10.91 7.25
CA ARG A 61 -6.24 -10.22 7.97
C ARG A 61 -5.74 -8.88 8.47
N PHE A 62 -6.49 -7.83 8.16
CA PHE A 62 -6.21 -6.45 8.53
C PHE A 62 -7.28 -5.97 9.49
N VAL A 63 -6.88 -5.49 10.66
CA VAL A 63 -7.79 -5.03 11.71
C VAL A 63 -7.44 -3.61 12.09
N ALA A 64 -8.41 -2.71 11.98
CA ALA A 64 -8.23 -1.30 12.29
C ALA A 64 -9.42 -0.77 13.10
N SER A 65 -9.15 0.20 13.97
CA SER A 65 -10.20 0.95 14.64
C SER A 65 -11.01 1.73 13.60
N CYS A 66 -12.32 1.55 13.62
CA CYS A 66 -13.25 2.11 12.67
C CYS A 66 -14.22 3.02 13.42
N ASN A 67 -13.83 4.30 13.57
CA ASN A 67 -14.68 5.35 14.15
C ASN A 67 -15.75 5.86 13.15
N MET A 68 -16.18 5.00 12.22
CA MET A 68 -17.26 5.28 11.28
C MET A 68 -18.57 5.29 12.07
N LEU A 69 -18.83 6.39 12.79
CA LEU A 69 -19.88 6.59 13.80
C LEU A 69 -21.32 6.39 13.30
N ASN A 70 -21.51 6.03 12.03
CA ASN A 70 -22.81 5.74 11.41
C ASN A 70 -22.90 4.31 10.84
N ALA A 71 -22.05 3.37 11.29
CA ALA A 71 -22.07 1.97 10.85
C ALA A 71 -23.30 1.17 11.33
N ASN A 72 -24.20 1.77 12.11
CA ASN A 72 -25.39 1.11 12.65
C ASN A 72 -26.48 0.78 11.61
N ALA A 73 -26.36 1.21 10.35
CA ALA A 73 -27.34 0.85 9.32
C ALA A 73 -26.72 0.33 8.00
N GLY A 74 -25.42 0.54 7.80
CA GLY A 74 -24.89 0.61 6.43
C GLY A 74 -24.16 -0.61 5.88
N GLY A 75 -23.54 -1.45 6.74
CA GLY A 75 -22.61 -2.50 6.32
C GLY A 75 -21.38 -1.97 5.53
N VAL A 76 -20.33 -2.78 5.44
CA VAL A 76 -19.19 -2.52 4.54
C VAL A 76 -18.96 -3.73 3.63
N ARG A 77 -18.32 -3.48 2.49
CA ARG A 77 -17.95 -4.50 1.52
C ARG A 77 -16.59 -4.17 0.91
N ALA A 78 -15.80 -5.20 0.66
CA ALA A 78 -14.55 -5.07 -0.06
C ALA A 78 -14.79 -5.36 -1.55
N HIS A 79 -14.11 -4.62 -2.42
CA HIS A 79 -14.16 -4.83 -3.86
C HIS A 79 -12.74 -4.91 -4.39
N ALA A 80 -12.45 -5.95 -5.15
CA ALA A 80 -11.31 -5.95 -6.06
C ALA A 80 -11.73 -5.23 -7.35
N ILE A 81 -10.92 -4.25 -7.76
CA ILE A 81 -11.07 -3.52 -9.01
C ILE A 81 -9.77 -3.60 -9.79
N GLU A 82 -9.86 -3.84 -11.08
CA GLU A 82 -8.71 -3.72 -11.98
C GLU A 82 -8.54 -2.24 -12.35
N ILE A 83 -7.45 -1.63 -11.90
CA ILE A 83 -7.18 -0.20 -12.16
C ILE A 83 -6.37 -0.01 -13.45
N LEU A 84 -5.61 -1.03 -13.82
CA LEU A 84 -4.84 -1.16 -15.06
C LEU A 84 -4.73 -2.66 -15.35
N PRO A 85 -4.49 -3.07 -16.61
CA PRO A 85 -4.30 -4.46 -16.96
C PRO A 85 -3.31 -5.18 -16.04
N GLY A 86 -3.79 -6.20 -15.32
CA GLY A 86 -2.99 -7.00 -14.38
C GLY A 86 -2.68 -6.33 -13.03
N ILE A 87 -3.28 -5.17 -12.75
CA ILE A 87 -3.14 -4.45 -11.48
C ILE A 87 -4.50 -4.36 -10.79
N THR A 88 -4.66 -5.18 -9.75
CA THR A 88 -5.85 -5.25 -8.92
C THR A 88 -5.66 -4.44 -7.63
N LYS A 89 -6.61 -3.55 -7.35
CA LYS A 89 -6.70 -2.80 -6.10
C LYS A 89 -7.94 -3.26 -5.34
N ILE A 90 -7.78 -3.57 -4.06
CA ILE A 90 -8.88 -3.81 -3.14
C ILE A 90 -9.23 -2.49 -2.46
N VAL A 91 -10.51 -2.12 -2.50
CA VAL A 91 -11.07 -0.94 -1.82
C VAL A 91 -12.25 -1.34 -0.93
N ILE A 92 -12.47 -0.58 0.14
CA ILE A 92 -13.59 -0.79 1.07
C ILE A 92 -14.67 0.25 0.78
N LYS A 93 -15.92 -0.20 0.63
CA LYS A 93 -17.09 0.65 0.32
C LYS A 93 -18.23 0.37 1.30
N ARG A 94 -19.11 1.35 1.52
CA ARG A 94 -20.38 1.16 2.24
C ARG A 94 -21.37 0.37 1.37
N MET A 95 -22.29 -0.41 1.96
CA MET A 95 -23.30 -1.13 1.17
C MET A 95 -24.42 -0.20 0.67
N HIS A 96 -24.85 0.77 1.49
CA HIS A 96 -26.02 1.64 1.22
C HIS A 96 -25.72 2.92 0.40
N GLY A 97 -24.67 2.91 -0.42
CA GLY A 97 -24.35 4.03 -1.31
C GLY A 97 -23.69 5.19 -0.56
N GLY A 98 -22.40 5.35 -0.80
CA GLY A 98 -21.55 6.37 -0.18
C GLY A 98 -20.12 5.86 -0.16
N ASP A 99 -19.20 6.68 -0.66
CA ASP A 99 -17.78 6.37 -0.50
C ASP A 99 -17.41 6.49 0.99
N LEU A 100 -16.48 5.66 1.46
CA LEU A 100 -15.97 5.74 2.83
C LEU A 100 -14.90 6.83 2.97
N THR A 101 -14.85 7.78 2.03
CA THR A 101 -13.96 8.93 2.08
C THR A 101 -14.08 9.58 3.44
N VAL A 102 -12.93 9.78 4.10
CA VAL A 102 -12.81 10.49 5.36
C VAL A 102 -13.71 11.72 5.30
N GLU A 103 -14.80 11.66 6.06
CA GLU A 103 -15.89 12.62 5.99
C GLU A 103 -15.37 13.93 6.61
N GLY A 104 -14.88 14.83 5.75
CA GLY A 104 -14.27 16.09 6.15
C GLY A 104 -13.31 16.66 5.11
N GLN A 105 -13.82 16.99 3.90
CA GLN A 105 -13.36 18.08 3.01
C GLN A 105 -13.88 17.88 1.55
N HIS A 106 -15.19 17.80 1.39
CA HIS A 106 -15.80 18.57 0.31
C HIS A 106 -15.78 20.04 0.78
N HIS A 107 -15.80 21.03 -0.11
CA HIS A 107 -15.64 22.47 0.18
C HIS A 107 -14.17 22.96 0.26
N HIS A 108 -13.46 22.96 -0.87
CA HIS A 108 -12.98 24.22 -1.45
C HIS A 108 -12.80 24.06 -2.97
N HIS A 109 -13.33 25.05 -3.67
CA HIS A 109 -13.43 25.20 -5.11
C HIS A 109 -12.06 25.29 -5.82
N HIS A 110 -12.06 24.95 -7.10
CA HIS A 110 -11.10 25.36 -8.14
C HIS A 110 -9.61 25.07 -7.88
N HIS A 111 -9.17 23.86 -8.22
CA HIS A 111 -8.10 23.63 -9.20
C HIS A 111 -7.82 22.14 -9.28
N HIS A 112 -7.75 21.61 -10.50
CA HIS A 112 -7.25 20.28 -10.80
C HIS A 112 -5.89 20.03 -10.12
N HIS A 113 -5.86 19.27 -9.01
CA HIS A 113 -4.66 18.58 -8.54
C HIS A 113 -5.09 17.23 -7.93
N PRO A 114 -4.57 16.07 -8.38
CA PRO A 114 -4.91 14.74 -7.82
C PRO A 114 -4.34 14.51 -6.39
N ARG A 115 -4.13 15.56 -5.60
CA ARG A 115 -3.37 15.54 -4.35
C ARG A 115 -3.92 16.58 -3.35
N SER A 116 -5.05 16.27 -2.73
CA SER A 116 -5.33 16.72 -1.37
C SER A 116 -5.37 15.42 -0.55
N GLY A 117 -4.21 14.89 -0.13
CA GLY A 117 -3.47 15.40 1.00
C GLY A 117 -3.44 14.39 2.16
N LEU A 118 -4.19 13.29 2.08
CA LEU A 118 -4.04 12.15 2.99
C LEU A 118 -3.55 10.96 2.15
N ASP A 119 -2.28 10.58 2.33
CA ASP A 119 -1.85 9.27 1.87
C ASP A 119 -2.76 8.24 2.55
N LEU A 120 -3.46 7.45 1.76
CA LEU A 120 -4.31 6.39 2.30
C LEU A 120 -3.44 5.22 2.73
N TRP A 121 -3.91 4.51 3.74
CA TRP A 121 -3.24 3.30 4.21
C TRP A 121 -3.26 2.23 3.12
N ARG A 122 -2.07 1.74 2.74
CA ARG A 122 -1.90 0.81 1.62
C ARG A 122 -0.99 -0.35 2.00
N PHE A 123 -1.37 -1.54 1.59
CA PHE A 123 -0.57 -2.74 1.74
C PHE A 123 -0.41 -3.46 0.41
N ARG A 124 0.83 -3.81 0.08
CA ARG A 124 1.17 -4.54 -1.14
C ARG A 124 0.94 -6.02 -0.89
N LEU A 125 0.04 -6.62 -1.65
CA LEU A 125 -0.32 -8.01 -1.49
C LEU A 125 0.58 -8.88 -2.35
N PRO A 126 1.01 -10.05 -1.84
CA PRO A 126 1.73 -11.01 -2.66
C PRO A 126 0.92 -11.52 -3.86
N PRO A 127 1.57 -11.97 -4.94
CA PRO A 127 0.89 -12.47 -6.14
C PRO A 127 -0.07 -13.63 -5.88
N TRP A 128 0.23 -14.48 -4.90
CA TRP A 128 -0.57 -15.65 -4.52
C TRP A 128 -1.80 -15.31 -3.66
N THR A 129 -2.13 -14.04 -3.46
CA THR A 129 -3.41 -13.66 -2.83
C THR A 129 -4.57 -13.79 -3.82
N GLN A 130 -5.79 -13.92 -3.32
CA GLN A 130 -7.03 -13.96 -4.10
C GLN A 130 -7.90 -12.73 -3.79
N PRO A 131 -7.60 -11.56 -4.40
CA PRO A 131 -8.37 -10.33 -4.18
C PRO A 131 -9.86 -10.48 -4.43
N GLU A 132 -10.28 -11.30 -5.40
CA GLU A 132 -11.69 -11.50 -5.74
C GLU A 132 -12.50 -12.19 -4.63
N MET A 133 -11.84 -12.86 -3.69
CA MET A 133 -12.48 -13.51 -2.54
C MET A 133 -12.37 -12.69 -1.26
N VAL A 134 -11.98 -11.41 -1.36
CA VAL A 134 -11.83 -10.55 -0.20
C VAL A 134 -13.16 -10.32 0.51
N THR A 135 -13.12 -10.33 1.84
CA THR A 135 -14.27 -9.98 2.68
C THR A 135 -13.92 -8.82 3.59
N ALA A 136 -14.90 -7.97 3.88
CA ALA A 136 -14.77 -6.92 4.89
C ALA A 136 -16.02 -6.89 5.78
N VAL A 137 -15.79 -6.71 7.08
CA VAL A 137 -16.85 -6.60 8.09
C VAL A 137 -16.48 -5.49 9.07
N CYS A 138 -17.47 -4.68 9.45
CA CYS A 138 -17.35 -3.76 10.57
C CYS A 138 -18.14 -4.31 11.77
N SER A 139 -17.48 -4.55 12.89
CA SER A 139 -18.12 -5.02 14.13
C SER A 139 -17.38 -4.45 15.34
N GLY A 140 -18.13 -4.04 16.37
CA GLY A 140 -17.56 -3.51 17.62
C GLY A 140 -16.62 -2.31 17.42
N GLY A 141 -16.92 -1.43 16.45
CA GLY A 141 -16.07 -0.29 16.12
C GLY A 141 -14.74 -0.65 15.46
N LYS A 142 -14.61 -1.86 14.90
CA LYS A 142 -13.42 -2.31 14.16
C LYS A 142 -13.77 -2.73 12.75
N LEU A 143 -12.93 -2.33 11.80
CA LEU A 143 -12.95 -2.88 10.44
C LEU A 143 -12.03 -4.10 10.41
N VAL A 144 -12.54 -5.21 9.89
CA VAL A 144 -11.79 -6.43 9.65
C VAL A 144 -11.85 -6.73 8.15
N VAL A 145 -10.70 -6.77 7.49
CA VAL A 145 -10.57 -7.15 6.08
C VAL A 145 -9.77 -8.44 5.99
N THR A 146 -10.31 -9.45 5.30
CA THR A 146 -9.66 -10.75 5.11
C THR A 146 -9.43 -10.98 3.63
N VAL A 147 -8.16 -11.17 3.24
CA VAL A 147 -7.73 -11.46 1.87
C VAL A 147 -7.20 -12.90 1.82
N PRO A 148 -7.92 -13.84 1.19
CA PRO A 148 -7.46 -15.21 1.07
C PRO A 148 -6.18 -15.34 0.25
N LYS A 149 -5.43 -16.42 0.50
CA LYS A 149 -4.31 -16.87 -0.32
C LYS A 149 -4.76 -18.04 -1.19
N CYS A 150 -4.16 -18.20 -2.36
CA CYS A 150 -4.23 -19.45 -3.13
C CYS A 150 -3.64 -20.54 -2.24
N ARG A 151 -4.38 -21.63 -2.01
CA ARG A 151 -3.77 -22.82 -1.42
C ARG A 151 -2.67 -23.25 -2.40
N GLY A 152 -1.43 -23.31 -1.92
CA GLY A 152 -0.38 -24.00 -2.66
C GLY A 152 -0.84 -25.44 -2.83
N ASN A 153 -1.03 -25.87 -4.07
CA ASN A 153 -1.10 -27.29 -4.39
C ASN A 153 0.31 -27.88 -4.28
#